data_AF-A0A1K1RJQ9-F1
#
_entry.id   AF-A0A1K1RJQ9-F1
#
_cell.length_a   1.000
_cell.length_b   1.000
_cell.length_c   1.000
_cell.angle_alpha   90.00
_cell.angle_beta   90.00
_cell.angle_gamma   90.00
#
_symmetry.space_group_name_H-M   'P 1'
#
loop_
_entity.id
_entity.type
_entity.pdbx_description
1 polymer ?
#
loop_
_entity_poly.entity_id
_entity_poly.type
_entity_poly.pdbx_seq_one_letter_code
_entity_poly.pdbx_strand_id
1 'polypeptide(L)'
;MTVVTSWLRLTDEATDTTLPADLRARDAFAARDCGWVEQMMPFIGSHATPGGWIVDPFGGFGTTLVAAARCGVPALGVEIDPARVAFARERLARTGAPPARYPVLAGDLSSDATQAAARRAGGPFTLCLTSVPYFGCTGLPDSPRDGQLYGVDCYAPYLERMRNVFAGVHALLEPGGWCIAMAQNLRVGGRFVPLAWDVARLLGERFVLHDERVLIYERADGPAPHGAGATDRTHEYALVCRKAPLASDVDAARALVAALTREGFAFAAIGGFAQRLAAAADDAAAAPLNDVDLVVPPDDADLSRLLQWLDADGFSIESWNARVTPPVAAAALQYRHYFRARRLDARGCWLQVDVTVAATRETFDACLRADPRRGASG
;
A
#
# COMPACT_ATOMS: atom_id res chain seq x y z
N MET A 1 21.80 -9.13 17.19
CA MET A 1 20.55 -8.58 16.62
C MET A 1 20.53 -7.10 16.94
N THR A 2 20.68 -6.24 15.94
CA THR A 2 20.62 -4.78 16.13
C THR A 2 19.18 -4.44 16.50
N VAL A 3 18.98 -3.87 17.69
CA VAL A 3 17.67 -3.36 18.11
C VAL A 3 17.33 -2.20 17.18
N VAL A 4 16.24 -2.33 16.41
CA VAL A 4 15.78 -1.26 15.53
C VAL A 4 15.10 -0.20 16.42
N THR A 5 15.84 0.86 16.74
CA THR A 5 15.30 2.07 17.38
C THR A 5 14.30 2.76 16.43
N SER A 6 13.48 3.69 16.95
CA SER A 6 12.53 4.48 16.14
C SER A 6 13.20 5.27 15.01
N TRP A 7 14.51 5.47 15.09
CA TRP A 7 15.37 5.96 14.01
C TRP A 7 16.50 4.99 13.68
N LEU A 8 16.98 5.01 12.43
CA LEU A 8 18.23 4.37 12.00
C LEU A 8 19.17 5.47 11.51
N ARG A 9 20.30 5.63 12.20
CA ARG A 9 21.35 6.57 11.83
C ARG A 9 22.39 5.87 10.94
N LEU A 10 22.60 6.39 9.74
CA LEU A 10 23.53 5.90 8.74
C LEU A 10 24.67 6.92 8.62
N THR A 11 25.87 6.53 9.07
CA THR A 11 27.04 7.41 9.12
C THR A 11 27.90 7.28 7.87
N ASP A 12 28.15 6.05 7.44
CA ASP A 12 29.06 5.72 6.33
C ASP A 12 28.44 4.64 5.44
N GLU A 13 28.59 4.81 4.12
CA GLU A 13 28.22 3.79 3.13
C GLU A 13 29.36 2.78 3.02
N ALA A 14 29.07 1.47 3.11
CA ALA A 14 30.15 0.48 3.10
C ALA A 14 30.78 0.37 1.71
N THR A 15 32.10 0.46 1.63
CA THR A 15 32.83 0.51 0.35
C THR A 15 32.60 -0.71 -0.53
N ASP A 16 32.30 -1.87 0.06
CA ASP A 16 32.10 -3.13 -0.64
C ASP A 16 30.65 -3.39 -1.11
N THR A 17 29.72 -2.50 -0.75
CA THR A 17 28.30 -2.53 -1.18
C THR A 17 27.92 -1.29 -2.00
N THR A 18 28.71 -0.22 -1.88
CA THR A 18 28.57 1.00 -2.70
C THR A 18 28.56 0.67 -4.19
N LEU A 19 27.88 1.52 -4.96
CA LEU A 19 27.86 1.36 -6.41
C LEU A 19 29.29 1.49 -6.99
N PRO A 20 29.79 0.49 -7.77
CA PRO A 20 31.10 0.56 -8.40
C PRO A 20 31.30 1.84 -9.21
N ALA A 21 32.51 2.42 -9.15
CA ALA A 21 32.80 3.73 -9.74
C ALA A 21 32.55 3.79 -11.26
N ASP A 22 32.85 2.71 -11.99
CA ASP A 22 32.62 2.61 -13.43
C ASP A 22 31.12 2.52 -13.76
N LEU A 23 30.34 1.82 -12.95
CA LEU A 23 28.87 1.79 -13.07
C LEU A 23 28.27 3.15 -12.72
N ARG A 24 28.77 3.81 -11.68
CA ARG A 24 28.36 5.17 -11.30
C ARG A 24 28.60 6.17 -12.42
N ALA A 25 29.74 6.08 -13.11
CA ALA A 25 30.10 6.97 -14.21
C ALA A 25 29.23 6.78 -15.47
N ARG A 26 28.56 5.63 -15.62
CA ARG A 26 27.62 5.35 -16.72
C ARG A 26 26.22 5.91 -16.49
N ASP A 27 25.91 6.28 -15.25
CA ASP A 27 24.62 6.86 -14.91
C ASP A 27 24.63 8.36 -15.19
N ALA A 28 23.64 8.83 -15.94
CA ALA A 28 23.58 10.22 -16.37
C ALA A 28 23.35 11.21 -15.21
N PHE A 29 22.99 10.73 -14.02
CA PHE A 29 22.85 11.50 -12.80
C PHE A 29 23.91 11.14 -11.74
N ALA A 30 25.02 10.53 -12.19
CA ALA A 30 26.11 10.05 -11.34
C ALA A 30 25.63 9.15 -10.18
N ALA A 31 24.50 8.45 -10.39
CA ALA A 31 23.83 7.62 -9.41
C ALA A 31 23.54 8.32 -8.08
N ARG A 32 23.26 9.63 -8.11
CA ARG A 32 22.96 10.44 -6.91
C ARG A 32 21.71 9.94 -6.14
N ASP A 33 20.84 9.22 -6.83
CA ASP A 33 19.62 8.59 -6.31
C ASP A 33 19.80 7.11 -5.94
N CYS A 34 21.00 6.54 -6.08
CA CYS A 34 21.30 5.20 -5.59
C CYS A 34 21.30 5.19 -4.06
N GLY A 35 20.29 4.53 -3.47
CA GLY A 35 20.21 4.34 -2.03
C GLY A 35 21.33 3.46 -1.47
N TRP A 36 21.62 3.63 -0.19
CA TRP A 36 22.63 2.86 0.56
C TRP A 36 22.14 1.43 0.80
N VAL A 37 23.03 0.46 0.78
CA VAL A 37 22.66 -0.95 0.99
C VAL A 37 22.33 -1.20 2.47
N GLU A 38 23.03 -0.50 3.35
CA GLU A 38 22.96 -0.59 4.81
C GLU A 38 21.59 -0.17 5.34
N GLN A 39 20.89 0.73 4.63
CA GLN A 39 19.55 1.15 5.02
C GLN A 39 18.53 0.01 4.96
N MET A 40 18.76 -0.97 4.07
CA MET A 40 17.84 -2.09 3.83
C MET A 40 18.06 -3.23 4.82
N MET A 41 19.32 -3.46 5.23
CA MET A 41 19.73 -4.66 5.95
C MET A 41 19.02 -4.88 7.29
N PRO A 42 18.78 -3.85 8.14
CA PRO A 42 18.05 -4.04 9.40
C PRO A 42 16.62 -4.52 9.19
N PHE A 43 15.95 -4.06 8.13
CA PHE A 43 14.58 -4.49 7.80
C PHE A 43 14.56 -5.93 7.29
N ILE A 44 15.55 -6.34 6.49
CA ILE A 44 15.72 -7.74 6.08
C ILE A 44 15.92 -8.62 7.32
N GLY A 45 16.85 -8.24 8.22
CA GLY A 45 17.13 -9.01 9.42
C GLY A 45 15.97 -9.13 10.41
N SER A 46 15.02 -8.20 10.39
CA SER A 46 13.86 -8.18 11.31
C SER A 46 12.56 -8.71 10.71
N HIS A 47 12.40 -8.67 9.38
CA HIS A 47 11.13 -8.98 8.71
C HIS A 47 11.21 -10.10 7.68
N ALA A 48 12.40 -10.49 7.22
CA ALA A 48 12.52 -11.63 6.31
C ALA A 48 12.19 -12.93 7.05
N THR A 49 11.36 -13.77 6.44
CA THR A 49 10.99 -15.08 7.00
C THR A 49 11.89 -16.16 6.42
N PRO A 50 12.26 -17.20 7.19
CA PRO A 50 12.96 -18.37 6.64
C PRO A 50 12.21 -18.97 5.45
N GLY A 51 12.92 -19.23 4.35
CA GLY A 51 12.35 -19.74 3.10
C GLY A 51 11.53 -18.72 2.29
N GLY A 52 11.30 -17.53 2.82
CA GLY A 52 10.59 -16.45 2.13
C GLY A 52 11.51 -15.64 1.21
N TRP A 53 10.91 -15.08 0.17
CA TRP A 53 11.54 -14.20 -0.79
C TRP A 53 11.18 -12.74 -0.53
N ILE A 54 12.14 -11.86 -0.85
CA ILE A 54 11.91 -10.42 -0.94
C ILE A 54 11.44 -10.08 -2.35
N VAL A 55 10.51 -9.15 -2.49
CA VAL A 55 10.21 -8.49 -3.77
C VAL A 55 10.48 -6.99 -3.67
N ASP A 56 11.17 -6.45 -4.68
CA ASP A 56 11.35 -5.01 -4.88
C ASP A 56 10.59 -4.59 -6.16
N PRO A 57 9.44 -3.90 -6.07
CA PRO A 57 8.69 -3.41 -7.22
C PRO A 57 9.41 -2.32 -8.04
N PHE A 58 10.48 -1.72 -7.49
CA PHE A 58 11.18 -0.57 -8.06
C PHE A 58 12.69 -0.82 -8.04
N GLY A 59 13.11 -1.88 -8.74
CA GLY A 59 14.44 -2.48 -8.65
C GLY A 59 15.60 -1.52 -8.87
N GLY A 60 15.45 -0.47 -9.69
CA GLY A 60 16.40 0.64 -9.79
C GLY A 60 17.85 0.19 -9.95
N PHE A 61 18.74 0.66 -9.06
CA PHE A 61 20.16 0.26 -9.06
C PHE A 61 20.42 -1.13 -8.45
N GLY A 62 19.39 -1.89 -8.07
CA GLY A 62 19.51 -3.20 -7.44
C GLY A 62 19.92 -3.16 -5.96
N THR A 63 19.86 -2.01 -5.30
CA THR A 63 20.30 -1.83 -3.90
C THR A 63 19.65 -2.83 -2.95
N THR A 64 18.33 -3.03 -3.03
CA THR A 64 17.61 -4.00 -2.21
C THR A 64 18.11 -5.43 -2.44
N LEU A 65 18.37 -5.80 -3.70
CA LEU A 65 18.84 -7.14 -4.05
C LEU A 65 20.28 -7.37 -3.59
N VAL A 66 21.14 -6.34 -3.64
CA VAL A 66 22.50 -6.40 -3.07
C VAL A 66 22.43 -6.57 -1.55
N ALA A 67 21.53 -5.84 -0.87
CA ALA A 67 21.32 -6.00 0.57
C ALA A 67 20.83 -7.42 0.92
N ALA A 68 19.86 -7.92 0.14
CA ALA A 68 19.34 -9.28 0.30
C ALA A 68 20.43 -10.34 0.08
N ALA A 69 21.30 -10.15 -0.92
CA ALA A 69 22.44 -11.01 -1.18
C ALA A 69 23.42 -11.04 0.00
N ARG A 70 23.71 -9.88 0.61
CA ARG A 70 24.54 -9.78 1.81
C ARG A 70 23.92 -10.47 3.03
N CYS A 71 22.60 -10.40 3.15
CA CYS A 71 21.84 -11.10 4.19
C CYS A 71 21.57 -12.58 3.89
N GLY A 72 21.91 -13.07 2.70
CA GLY A 72 21.65 -14.44 2.26
C GLY A 72 20.17 -14.77 2.02
N VAL A 73 19.30 -13.77 1.87
CA VAL A 73 17.85 -13.90 1.65
C VAL A 73 17.56 -13.77 0.15
N PRO A 74 16.82 -14.69 -0.48
CA PRO A 74 16.53 -14.57 -1.92
C PRO A 74 15.61 -13.39 -2.19
N ALA A 75 15.79 -12.72 -3.33
CA ALA A 75 15.06 -11.51 -3.66
C ALA A 75 14.79 -11.40 -5.16
N LEU A 76 13.66 -10.80 -5.53
CA LEU A 76 13.31 -10.50 -6.91
C LEU A 76 13.14 -8.99 -7.08
N GLY A 77 13.78 -8.42 -8.09
CA GLY A 77 13.58 -7.02 -8.48
C GLY A 77 12.72 -6.92 -9.73
N VAL A 78 11.83 -5.94 -9.79
CA VAL A 78 11.08 -5.56 -10.99
C VAL A 78 11.48 -4.14 -11.35
N GLU A 79 11.86 -3.92 -12.60
CA GLU A 79 12.25 -2.60 -13.10
C GLU A 79 11.67 -2.38 -14.49
N ILE A 80 11.08 -1.21 -14.74
CA ILE A 80 10.36 -0.94 -15.98
C ILE A 80 11.33 -0.57 -17.11
N ASP A 81 12.45 0.08 -16.81
CA ASP A 81 13.46 0.43 -17.82
C ASP A 81 14.42 -0.75 -18.09
N PRO A 82 14.40 -1.34 -19.30
CA PRO A 82 15.33 -2.40 -19.70
C PRO A 82 16.81 -2.04 -19.55
N ALA A 83 17.20 -0.78 -19.73
CA ALA A 83 18.58 -0.36 -19.54
C ALA A 83 18.97 -0.43 -18.06
N ARG A 84 18.09 0.05 -17.17
CA ARG A 84 18.24 -0.10 -15.73
C ARG A 84 18.20 -1.57 -15.26
N VAL A 85 17.37 -2.42 -15.87
CA VAL A 85 17.38 -3.88 -15.63
C VAL A 85 18.75 -4.48 -15.94
N ALA A 86 19.32 -4.17 -17.11
CA ALA A 86 20.63 -4.67 -17.50
C ALA A 86 21.73 -4.18 -16.52
N PHE A 87 21.65 -2.91 -16.12
CA PHE A 87 22.53 -2.31 -15.13
C PHE A 87 22.46 -3.03 -13.77
N ALA A 88 21.26 -3.26 -13.24
CA ALA A 88 21.08 -3.93 -11.95
C ALA A 88 21.60 -5.38 -11.97
N ARG A 89 21.36 -6.10 -13.08
CA ARG A 89 21.90 -7.46 -13.28
C ARG A 89 23.43 -7.46 -13.31
N GLU A 90 24.05 -6.49 -13.98
CA GLU A 90 25.50 -6.34 -14.02
C GLU A 90 26.06 -6.05 -12.62
N ARG A 91 25.44 -5.14 -11.86
CA ARG A 91 25.84 -4.87 -10.46
C ARG A 91 25.78 -6.14 -9.61
N LEU A 92 24.69 -6.89 -9.68
CA LEU A 92 24.51 -8.14 -8.92
C LEU A 92 25.49 -9.24 -9.33
N ALA A 93 25.77 -9.39 -10.62
CA ALA A 93 26.76 -10.36 -11.09
C ALA A 93 28.14 -10.09 -10.49
N ARG A 94 28.53 -8.82 -10.34
CA ARG A 94 29.81 -8.42 -9.74
C ARG A 94 29.91 -8.70 -8.24
N THR A 95 28.79 -8.88 -7.54
CA THR A 95 28.81 -9.31 -6.12
C THR A 95 29.01 -10.82 -5.97
N GLY A 96 29.07 -11.59 -7.07
CA GLY A 96 29.12 -13.05 -7.05
C GLY A 96 27.81 -13.71 -6.62
N ALA A 97 26.70 -12.95 -6.55
CA ALA A 97 25.42 -13.48 -6.13
C ALA A 97 24.82 -14.38 -7.23
N PRO A 98 24.31 -15.58 -6.91
CA PRO A 98 23.77 -16.51 -7.90
C PRO A 98 22.52 -15.90 -8.57
N PRO A 99 22.52 -15.70 -9.91
CA PRO A 99 21.41 -15.02 -10.60
C PRO A 99 20.03 -15.67 -10.37
N ALA A 100 20.00 -16.99 -10.16
CA ALA A 100 18.77 -17.73 -9.88
C ALA A 100 18.09 -17.33 -8.55
N ARG A 101 18.84 -16.77 -7.59
CA ARG A 101 18.29 -16.29 -6.30
C ARG A 101 18.01 -14.79 -6.27
N TYR A 102 18.52 -14.06 -7.27
CA TYR A 102 18.42 -12.59 -7.36
C TYR A 102 17.98 -12.13 -8.76
N PRO A 103 16.88 -12.68 -9.33
CA PRO A 103 16.42 -12.28 -10.64
C PRO A 103 15.95 -10.82 -10.66
N VAL A 104 16.28 -10.11 -11.75
CA VAL A 104 15.72 -8.80 -12.07
C VAL A 104 14.84 -8.95 -13.29
N LEU A 105 13.55 -8.65 -13.19
CA LEU A 105 12.57 -8.72 -14.27
C LEU A 105 12.35 -7.34 -14.90
N ALA A 106 12.16 -7.31 -16.21
CA ALA A 106 11.66 -6.12 -16.90
C ALA A 106 10.13 -6.08 -16.82
N GLY A 107 9.54 -4.99 -16.33
CA GLY A 107 8.09 -4.80 -16.30
C GLY A 107 7.59 -3.96 -15.14
N ASP A 108 6.29 -4.10 -14.85
CA ASP A 108 5.58 -3.39 -13.78
C ASP A 108 4.62 -4.36 -13.08
N LEU A 109 4.67 -4.42 -11.74
CA LEU A 109 3.78 -5.28 -10.95
C LEU A 109 2.31 -4.88 -11.03
N SER A 110 1.97 -3.70 -11.57
CA SER A 110 0.58 -3.39 -11.90
C SER A 110 -0.01 -4.33 -12.98
N SER A 111 0.83 -5.08 -13.72
CA SER A 111 0.40 -5.98 -14.77
C SER A 111 0.38 -7.45 -14.33
N ASP A 112 -0.66 -8.19 -14.75
CA ASP A 112 -0.79 -9.62 -14.46
C ASP A 112 0.37 -10.44 -15.07
N ALA A 113 0.88 -10.01 -16.23
CA ALA A 113 1.99 -10.67 -16.89
C ALA A 113 3.28 -10.61 -16.05
N THR A 114 3.62 -9.45 -15.49
CA THR A 114 4.79 -9.31 -14.62
C THR A 114 4.57 -10.04 -13.30
N GLN A 115 3.37 -10.01 -12.71
CA GLN A 115 3.07 -10.80 -11.51
C GLN A 115 3.23 -12.30 -11.75
N ALA A 116 2.75 -12.82 -12.89
CA ALA A 116 2.91 -14.22 -13.27
C ALA A 116 4.38 -14.58 -13.54
N ALA A 117 5.17 -13.67 -14.13
CA ALA A 117 6.61 -13.85 -14.29
C ALA A 117 7.33 -13.90 -12.94
N ALA A 118 6.97 -13.02 -11.98
CA ALA A 118 7.52 -13.02 -10.64
C ALA A 118 7.26 -14.34 -9.90
N ARG A 119 6.02 -14.85 -9.94
CA ARG A 119 5.66 -16.16 -9.34
C ARG A 119 6.39 -17.36 -9.95
N ARG A 120 6.79 -17.27 -11.23
CA ARG A 120 7.61 -18.32 -11.88
C ARG A 120 9.09 -18.21 -11.52
N ALA A 121 9.58 -17.01 -11.27
CA ALA A 121 10.99 -16.76 -10.98
C ALA A 121 11.36 -17.07 -9.52
N GLY A 122 10.42 -16.98 -8.59
CA GLY A 122 10.65 -17.26 -7.17
C GLY A 122 9.38 -17.19 -6.32
N GLY A 123 9.56 -17.28 -5.01
CA GLY A 123 8.50 -17.29 -4.01
C GLY A 123 8.65 -18.44 -3.01
N PRO A 124 7.84 -18.48 -1.93
CA PRO A 124 6.78 -17.52 -1.59
C PRO A 124 7.33 -16.13 -1.21
N PHE A 125 6.64 -15.06 -1.59
CA PHE A 125 7.06 -13.69 -1.30
C PHE A 125 6.51 -13.23 0.04
N THR A 126 7.36 -13.03 1.04
CA THR A 126 6.91 -12.70 2.41
C THR A 126 7.33 -11.30 2.86
N LEU A 127 8.21 -10.65 2.11
CA LEU A 127 8.65 -9.27 2.35
C LEU A 127 8.67 -8.49 1.02
N CYS A 128 7.99 -7.37 0.95
CA CYS A 128 8.26 -6.31 -0.02
C CYS A 128 9.16 -5.28 0.67
N LEU A 129 10.32 -4.98 0.07
CA LEU A 129 11.25 -3.97 0.58
C LEU A 129 11.70 -3.12 -0.59
N THR A 130 11.50 -1.80 -0.52
CA THR A 130 11.73 -0.93 -1.67
C THR A 130 11.93 0.53 -1.28
N SER A 131 12.57 1.30 -2.16
CA SER A 131 12.50 2.77 -2.14
C SER A 131 11.58 3.23 -3.25
N VAL A 132 10.60 4.08 -2.92
CA VAL A 132 9.64 4.54 -3.93
C VAL A 132 10.30 5.52 -4.90
N PRO A 133 9.95 5.50 -6.20
CA PRO A 133 10.47 6.47 -7.15
C PRO A 133 9.90 7.86 -6.84
N TYR A 134 10.75 8.87 -6.67
CA TYR A 134 10.32 10.21 -6.25
C TYR A 134 9.65 11.03 -7.37
N PHE A 135 8.63 11.81 -7.00
CA PHE A 135 7.96 12.73 -7.90
C PHE A 135 8.82 13.98 -8.21
N GLY A 136 8.61 14.59 -9.38
CA GLY A 136 9.23 15.87 -9.72
C GLY A 136 10.68 15.76 -10.20
N CYS A 137 11.12 14.58 -10.65
CA CYS A 137 12.42 14.36 -11.32
C CYS A 137 12.42 14.91 -12.76
N THR A 138 12.03 16.17 -12.95
CA THR A 138 12.03 16.83 -14.26
C THR A 138 13.45 17.05 -14.76
N GLY A 139 13.72 16.78 -16.04
CA GLY A 139 15.03 17.04 -16.66
C GLY A 139 16.04 15.88 -16.55
N LEU A 140 15.58 14.66 -16.26
CA LEU A 140 16.39 13.47 -16.49
C LEU A 140 16.75 13.39 -18.00
N PRO A 141 18.03 13.28 -18.36
CA PRO A 141 18.41 12.97 -19.73
C PRO A 141 17.86 11.59 -20.09
N ASP A 142 17.32 11.49 -21.30
CA ASP A 142 16.38 10.45 -21.76
C ASP A 142 15.00 10.58 -21.13
N SER A 143 14.00 10.96 -21.94
CA SER A 143 12.61 11.03 -21.51
C SER A 143 12.23 9.70 -20.84
N PRO A 144 11.72 9.71 -19.59
CA PRO A 144 11.28 8.49 -18.93
C PRO A 144 10.31 7.74 -19.84
N ARG A 145 10.52 6.44 -20.00
CA ARG A 145 9.71 5.63 -20.91
C ARG A 145 8.24 5.67 -20.49
N ASP A 146 7.34 5.45 -21.46
CA ASP A 146 5.91 5.30 -21.20
C ASP A 146 5.67 4.35 -20.01
N GLY A 147 4.98 4.86 -19.00
CA GLY A 147 4.65 4.10 -17.79
C GLY A 147 5.55 4.37 -16.58
N GLN A 148 6.73 4.98 -16.74
CA GLN A 148 7.66 5.24 -15.65
C GLN A 148 7.16 6.35 -14.71
N LEU A 149 7.19 6.09 -13.40
CA LEU A 149 6.73 7.04 -12.37
C LEU A 149 7.51 8.37 -12.38
N TYR A 150 8.79 8.34 -12.76
CA TYR A 150 9.62 9.54 -12.89
C TYR A 150 9.19 10.46 -14.05
N GLY A 151 8.46 9.95 -15.04
CA GLY A 151 7.98 10.73 -16.19
C GLY A 151 6.58 11.30 -16.04
N VAL A 152 5.98 11.18 -14.86
CA VAL A 152 4.61 11.65 -14.65
C VAL A 152 4.63 13.13 -14.29
N ASP A 153 4.03 13.96 -15.14
CA ASP A 153 4.05 15.42 -14.98
C ASP A 153 3.21 15.93 -13.81
N CYS A 154 2.19 15.17 -13.42
CA CYS A 154 1.21 15.58 -12.42
C CYS A 154 1.18 14.63 -11.23
N TYR A 155 1.08 15.20 -10.02
CA TYR A 155 1.20 14.44 -8.77
C TYR A 155 0.07 13.41 -8.56
N ALA A 156 -1.17 13.75 -8.90
CA ALA A 156 -2.30 12.83 -8.74
C ALA A 156 -2.19 11.57 -9.62
N PRO A 157 -1.91 11.66 -10.94
CA PRO A 157 -1.60 10.49 -11.75
C PRO A 157 -0.38 9.69 -11.27
N TYR A 158 0.61 10.36 -10.67
CA TYR A 158 1.78 9.68 -10.08
C TYR A 158 1.37 8.79 -8.91
N LEU A 159 0.56 9.31 -7.98
CA LEU A 159 0.02 8.55 -6.85
C LEU A 159 -0.88 7.40 -7.32
N GLU A 160 -1.68 7.61 -8.37
CA GLU A 160 -2.52 6.56 -8.95
C GLU A 160 -1.71 5.40 -9.54
N ARG A 161 -0.65 5.71 -10.30
CA ARG A 161 0.26 4.67 -10.80
C ARG A 161 0.93 3.91 -9.67
N MET A 162 1.41 4.63 -8.65
CA MET A 162 1.99 4.00 -7.45
C MET A 162 1.01 3.07 -6.74
N ARG A 163 -0.27 3.47 -6.66
CA ARG A 163 -1.36 2.65 -6.09
C ARG A 163 -1.52 1.34 -6.85
N ASN A 164 -1.45 1.39 -8.17
CA ASN A 164 -1.58 0.21 -9.02
C ASN A 164 -0.41 -0.77 -8.84
N VAL A 165 0.83 -0.25 -8.71
CA VAL A 165 1.99 -1.10 -8.42
C VAL A 165 1.86 -1.78 -7.06
N PHE A 166 1.49 -1.03 -6.01
CA PHE A 166 1.29 -1.62 -4.67
C PHE A 166 0.08 -2.57 -4.60
N ALA A 167 -0.92 -2.42 -5.45
CA ALA A 167 -1.97 -3.43 -5.62
C ALA A 167 -1.38 -4.75 -6.16
N GLY A 168 -0.46 -4.67 -7.12
CA GLY A 168 0.31 -5.82 -7.61
C GLY A 168 1.20 -6.46 -6.56
N VAL A 169 1.90 -5.64 -5.76
CA VAL A 169 2.67 -6.11 -4.59
C VAL A 169 1.76 -6.85 -3.62
N HIS A 170 0.62 -6.29 -3.27
CA HIS A 170 -0.35 -6.91 -2.38
C HIS A 170 -0.86 -8.25 -2.94
N ALA A 171 -1.08 -8.36 -4.25
CA ALA A 171 -1.49 -9.62 -4.90
C ALA A 171 -0.37 -10.69 -4.93
N LEU A 172 0.89 -10.28 -4.87
CA LEU A 172 2.04 -11.18 -4.89
C LEU A 172 2.47 -11.65 -3.49
N LEU A 173 2.36 -10.78 -2.49
CA LEU A 173 2.82 -11.04 -1.13
C LEU A 173 1.95 -12.09 -0.43
N GLU A 174 2.53 -12.97 0.37
CA GLU A 174 1.80 -13.96 1.17
C GLU A 174 0.97 -13.28 2.27
N PRO A 175 -0.16 -13.86 2.69
CA PRO A 175 -0.88 -13.43 3.89
C PRO A 175 0.05 -13.36 5.10
N GLY A 176 -0.04 -12.26 5.86
CA GLY A 176 0.82 -11.98 7.01
C GLY A 176 2.21 -11.41 6.66
N GLY A 177 2.57 -11.35 5.38
CA GLY A 177 3.83 -10.77 4.89
C GLY A 177 3.94 -9.26 5.12
N TRP A 178 5.15 -8.74 5.01
CA TRP A 178 5.48 -7.33 5.28
C TRP A 178 5.68 -6.54 3.99
N CYS A 179 5.25 -5.28 3.98
CA CYS A 179 5.56 -4.33 2.92
C CYS A 179 6.20 -3.10 3.56
N ILE A 180 7.46 -2.85 3.21
CA ILE A 180 8.26 -1.75 3.76
C ILE A 180 8.71 -0.87 2.60
N ALA A 181 8.22 0.37 2.59
CA ALA A 181 8.49 1.32 1.52
C ALA A 181 9.21 2.55 2.07
N MET A 182 10.37 2.86 1.50
CA MET A 182 11.18 4.01 1.86
C MET A 182 10.71 5.20 1.02
N ALA A 183 10.32 6.27 1.69
CA ALA A 183 9.77 7.47 1.06
C ALA A 183 10.25 8.74 1.76
N GLN A 184 10.32 9.83 1.00
CA GLN A 184 10.81 11.13 1.47
C GLN A 184 9.80 12.24 1.16
N ASN A 185 9.70 13.24 2.03
CA ASN A 185 8.97 14.47 1.72
C ASN A 185 9.84 15.40 0.85
N LEU A 186 9.25 16.00 -0.18
CA LEU A 186 10.01 16.66 -1.25
C LEU A 186 9.82 18.18 -1.25
N ARG A 187 10.75 18.88 -1.89
CA ARG A 187 10.58 20.25 -2.38
C ARG A 187 10.58 20.26 -3.90
N VAL A 188 9.43 20.58 -4.51
CA VAL A 188 9.26 20.66 -5.97
C VAL A 188 8.86 22.08 -6.33
N GLY A 189 9.71 22.79 -7.08
CA GLY A 189 9.48 24.22 -7.40
C GLY A 189 9.27 25.08 -6.14
N GLY A 190 9.99 24.79 -5.06
CA GLY A 190 9.85 25.47 -3.75
C GLY A 190 8.66 25.02 -2.89
N ARG A 191 7.71 24.26 -3.45
CA ARG A 191 6.54 23.76 -2.71
C ARG A 191 6.90 22.50 -1.92
N PHE A 192 6.41 22.41 -0.70
CA PHE A 192 6.49 21.18 0.08
C PHE A 192 5.50 20.16 -0.47
N VAL A 193 5.99 18.98 -0.83
CA VAL A 193 5.17 17.85 -1.28
C VAL A 193 5.30 16.74 -0.23
N PRO A 194 4.23 16.41 0.51
CA PRO A 194 4.25 15.45 1.60
C PRO A 194 4.25 13.99 1.12
N LEU A 195 5.14 13.65 0.18
CA LEU A 195 5.15 12.36 -0.50
C LEU A 195 5.18 11.17 0.47
N ALA A 196 6.00 11.20 1.52
CA ALA A 196 6.06 10.08 2.46
C ALA A 196 4.70 9.82 3.13
N TRP A 197 3.95 10.87 3.46
CA TRP A 197 2.65 10.74 4.11
C TRP A 197 1.55 10.32 3.13
N ASP A 198 1.61 10.81 1.90
CA ASP A 198 0.68 10.39 0.84
C ASP A 198 0.89 8.91 0.48
N VAL A 199 2.15 8.45 0.44
CA VAL A 199 2.48 7.02 0.28
C VAL A 199 1.99 6.20 1.46
N ALA A 200 2.14 6.70 2.70
CA ALA A 200 1.61 6.00 3.88
C ALA A 200 0.09 5.83 3.81
N ARG A 201 -0.65 6.88 3.42
CA ARG A 201 -2.11 6.80 3.22
C ARG A 201 -2.47 5.79 2.14
N LEU A 202 -1.76 5.81 1.01
CA LEU A 202 -1.96 4.89 -0.11
C LEU A 202 -1.71 3.43 0.30
N LEU A 203 -0.64 3.16 1.04
CA LEU A 203 -0.35 1.81 1.56
C LEU A 203 -1.45 1.35 2.53
N GLY A 204 -1.94 2.25 3.39
CA GLY A 204 -3.05 2.02 4.31
C GLY A 204 -4.39 1.67 3.65
N GLU A 205 -4.55 1.89 2.34
CA GLU A 205 -5.75 1.47 1.60
C GLU A 205 -5.85 -0.06 1.49
N ARG A 206 -4.73 -0.80 1.59
CA ARG A 206 -4.65 -2.26 1.33
C ARG A 206 -3.84 -3.03 2.36
N PHE A 207 -2.93 -2.38 3.06
CA PHE A 207 -2.13 -2.96 4.13
C PHE A 207 -2.54 -2.34 5.46
N VAL A 208 -2.30 -3.07 6.55
CA VAL A 208 -2.37 -2.49 7.90
C VAL A 208 -1.05 -1.75 8.14
N LEU A 209 -1.12 -0.43 8.32
CA LEU A 209 0.03 0.35 8.80
C LEU A 209 0.42 -0.16 10.18
N HIS A 210 1.67 -0.55 10.34
CA HIS A 210 2.17 -1.13 11.59
C HIS A 210 3.05 -0.15 12.34
N ASP A 211 3.97 0.50 11.64
CA ASP A 211 4.97 1.37 12.25
C ASP A 211 5.66 2.26 11.20
N GLU A 212 6.45 3.22 11.66
CA GLU A 212 7.37 4.00 10.85
C GLU A 212 8.78 4.02 11.47
N ARG A 213 9.80 4.11 10.62
CA ARG A 213 11.19 4.33 11.05
C ARG A 213 11.77 5.51 10.32
N VAL A 214 12.44 6.39 11.05
CA VAL A 214 13.16 7.53 10.46
C VAL A 214 14.58 7.12 10.13
N LEU A 215 14.93 7.10 8.85
CA LEU A 215 16.29 6.90 8.37
C LEU A 215 16.98 8.26 8.34
N ILE A 216 18.13 8.39 8.99
CA ILE A 216 18.91 9.63 9.07
C ILE A 216 20.27 9.38 8.44
N TYR A 217 20.62 10.15 7.42
CA TYR A 217 21.90 10.09 6.73
C TYR A 217 22.78 11.24 7.20
N GLU A 218 23.90 10.91 7.83
CA GLU A 218 24.87 11.95 8.21
C GLU A 218 25.60 12.45 6.98
N ARG A 219 25.57 13.76 6.78
CA ARG A 219 26.34 14.43 5.74
C ARG A 219 27.34 15.36 6.39
N ALA A 220 28.58 15.37 5.88
CA ALA A 220 29.64 16.27 6.34
C ALA A 220 29.21 17.74 6.27
N ASP A 221 28.33 18.07 5.31
CA ASP A 221 27.86 19.44 5.03
C ASP A 221 26.65 19.85 5.89
N GLY A 222 26.15 18.95 6.75
CA GLY A 222 24.93 19.16 7.54
C GLY A 222 23.64 19.16 6.70
N PRO A 223 22.47 19.41 7.32
CA PRO A 223 21.22 19.58 6.60
C PRO A 223 21.25 20.85 5.74
N ALA A 224 20.50 20.85 4.63
CA ALA A 224 20.34 22.06 3.84
C ALA A 224 19.74 23.19 4.70
N PRO A 225 20.14 24.46 4.49
CA PRO A 225 19.60 25.59 5.24
C PRO A 225 18.07 25.64 5.18
N HIS A 226 17.41 26.01 6.29
CA HIS A 226 15.96 26.20 6.31
C HIS A 226 15.52 27.18 5.21
N GLY A 227 14.57 26.76 4.38
CA GLY A 227 14.06 27.58 3.27
C GLY A 227 14.91 27.52 1.99
N ALA A 228 16.02 26.79 1.96
CA ALA A 228 16.67 26.43 0.70
C ALA A 228 15.69 25.60 -0.15
N GLY A 229 15.46 26.00 -1.40
CA GLY A 229 14.36 25.48 -2.23
C GLY A 229 14.47 24.01 -2.66
N ALA A 230 15.54 23.30 -2.29
CA ALA A 230 15.77 21.90 -2.67
C ALA A 230 15.28 20.93 -1.58
N THR A 231 14.99 19.68 -1.97
CA THR A 231 14.63 18.61 -1.04
C THR A 231 15.79 18.33 -0.08
N ASP A 232 15.52 18.31 1.22
CA ASP A 232 16.46 17.80 2.22
C ASP A 232 16.57 16.28 2.09
N ARG A 233 17.76 15.80 1.72
CA ARG A 233 18.05 14.36 1.52
C ARG A 233 18.80 13.74 2.70
N THR A 234 18.73 14.34 3.88
CA THR A 234 19.33 13.80 5.10
C THR A 234 18.40 12.90 5.89
N HIS A 235 17.13 12.76 5.48
CA HIS A 235 16.22 11.82 6.12
C HIS A 235 15.20 11.19 5.16
N GLU A 236 14.77 9.98 5.46
CA GLU A 236 13.68 9.26 4.79
C GLU A 236 12.84 8.52 5.82
N TYR A 237 11.64 8.10 5.44
CA TYR A 237 10.74 7.30 6.24
C TYR A 237 10.69 5.89 5.66
N ALA A 238 11.00 4.88 6.46
CA ALA A 238 10.61 3.51 6.17
C ALA A 238 9.21 3.27 6.74
N LEU A 239 8.23 3.19 5.85
CA LEU A 239 6.83 2.94 6.17
C LEU A 239 6.62 1.44 6.28
N VAL A 240 6.31 0.94 7.47
CA VAL A 240 6.21 -0.50 7.75
C VAL A 240 4.75 -0.92 7.79
N CYS A 241 4.37 -1.76 6.83
CA CYS A 241 3.01 -2.22 6.66
C CYS A 241 2.95 -3.75 6.68
N ARG A 242 1.80 -4.29 7.09
CA ARG A 242 1.56 -5.73 7.07
C ARG A 242 0.38 -6.07 6.16
N LYS A 243 0.53 -7.14 5.36
CA LYS A 243 -0.59 -7.75 4.64
C LYS A 243 -1.41 -8.55 5.64
N ALA A 244 -2.27 -7.85 6.36
CA ALA A 244 -3.22 -8.40 7.29
C ALA A 244 -4.61 -7.88 6.93
N PRO A 245 -5.68 -8.61 7.29
CA PRO A 245 -7.02 -8.07 7.29
C PRO A 245 -7.05 -6.80 8.15
N LEU A 246 -7.64 -5.72 7.64
CA LEU A 246 -7.91 -4.51 8.44
C LEU A 246 -8.81 -4.80 9.64
N ALA A 247 -9.59 -5.89 9.58
CA ALA A 247 -10.41 -6.45 10.64
C ALA A 247 -11.35 -5.42 11.30
N SER A 248 -12.55 -5.27 10.75
CA SER A 248 -13.64 -4.54 11.39
C SER A 248 -14.02 -5.18 12.73
N ASP A 249 -14.27 -4.34 13.73
CA ASP A 249 -14.73 -4.74 15.05
C ASP A 249 -16.15 -5.33 14.98
N VAL A 250 -16.29 -6.59 15.39
CA VAL A 250 -17.54 -7.35 15.25
C VAL A 250 -18.64 -6.80 16.16
N ASP A 251 -18.30 -6.37 17.37
CA ASP A 251 -19.29 -5.84 18.32
C ASP A 251 -19.74 -4.44 17.90
N ALA A 252 -18.82 -3.61 17.40
CA ALA A 252 -19.15 -2.33 16.79
C ALA A 252 -20.04 -2.51 15.54
N ALA A 253 -19.78 -3.53 14.72
CA ALA A 253 -20.62 -3.88 13.57
C ALA A 253 -22.03 -4.30 13.98
N ARG A 254 -22.17 -5.14 15.03
CA ARG A 254 -23.49 -5.51 15.59
C ARG A 254 -24.23 -4.31 16.15
N ALA A 255 -23.53 -3.45 16.91
CA ALA A 255 -24.10 -2.24 17.48
C ALA A 255 -24.58 -1.26 16.39
N LEU A 256 -23.79 -1.09 15.32
CA LEU A 256 -24.16 -0.29 14.17
C LEU A 256 -25.46 -0.81 13.53
N VAL A 257 -25.52 -2.11 13.21
CA VAL A 257 -26.70 -2.69 12.55
C VAL A 257 -27.94 -2.63 13.45
N ALA A 258 -27.79 -2.81 14.76
CA ALA A 258 -28.86 -2.59 15.72
C ALA A 258 -29.34 -1.13 15.73
N ALA A 259 -28.42 -0.17 15.70
CA ALA A 259 -28.75 1.26 15.63
C ALA A 259 -29.48 1.60 14.33
N LEU A 260 -28.98 1.15 13.18
CA LEU A 260 -29.64 1.37 11.88
C LEU A 260 -31.08 0.80 11.87
N THR A 261 -31.29 -0.36 12.48
CA THR A 261 -32.62 -0.97 12.61
C THR A 261 -33.54 -0.14 13.51
N ARG A 262 -33.03 0.33 14.66
CA ARG A 262 -33.76 1.17 15.61
C ARG A 262 -34.15 2.53 15.02
N GLU A 263 -33.30 3.11 14.18
CA GLU A 263 -33.55 4.37 13.45
C GLU A 263 -34.42 4.18 12.20
N GLY A 264 -34.89 2.96 11.92
CA GLY A 264 -35.84 2.67 10.85
C GLY A 264 -35.25 2.76 9.44
N PHE A 265 -33.96 2.53 9.26
CA PHE A 265 -33.37 2.44 7.92
C PHE A 265 -33.80 1.15 7.21
N ALA A 266 -34.12 1.24 5.92
CA ALA A 266 -34.37 0.09 5.07
C ALA A 266 -33.06 -0.44 4.49
N PHE A 267 -32.61 -1.61 4.94
CA PHE A 267 -31.39 -2.25 4.44
C PHE A 267 -31.42 -3.76 4.64
N ALA A 268 -30.66 -4.48 3.82
CA ALA A 268 -30.32 -5.89 4.00
C ALA A 268 -28.82 -6.02 4.26
N ALA A 269 -28.44 -6.84 5.25
CA ALA A 269 -27.04 -7.19 5.49
C ALA A 269 -26.70 -8.44 4.67
N ILE A 270 -25.59 -8.40 3.93
CA ILE A 270 -25.09 -9.53 3.13
C ILE A 270 -23.64 -9.89 3.49
N GLY A 271 -23.06 -10.85 2.77
CA GLY A 271 -21.63 -11.15 2.85
C GLY A 271 -21.19 -11.79 4.17
N GLY A 272 -19.92 -11.56 4.52
CA GLY A 272 -19.27 -12.20 5.67
C GLY A 272 -19.88 -11.79 7.01
N PHE A 273 -20.40 -10.57 7.13
CA PHE A 273 -21.09 -10.13 8.34
C PHE A 273 -22.43 -10.86 8.52
N ALA A 274 -23.24 -10.97 7.47
CA ALA A 274 -24.51 -11.67 7.54
C ALA A 274 -24.33 -13.15 7.94
N GLN A 275 -23.33 -13.82 7.40
CA GLN A 275 -22.99 -15.21 7.79
C GLN A 275 -22.71 -15.33 9.30
N ARG A 276 -22.05 -14.33 9.91
CA ARG A 276 -21.82 -14.29 11.37
C ARG A 276 -23.05 -13.97 12.21
N LEU A 277 -24.01 -13.25 11.65
CA LEU A 277 -25.30 -13.03 12.31
C LEU A 277 -26.11 -14.33 12.35
N ALA A 278 -25.96 -15.18 11.32
CA ALA A 278 -26.63 -16.48 11.23
C ALA A 278 -25.94 -17.59 12.04
N ALA A 279 -24.62 -17.49 12.25
CA ALA A 279 -23.83 -18.48 12.98
C ALA A 279 -24.12 -18.43 14.50
N ALA A 280 -24.09 -19.60 15.15
CA ALA A 280 -24.19 -19.70 16.61
C ALA A 280 -22.98 -19.03 17.29
N ALA A 281 -23.19 -18.50 18.51
CA ALA A 281 -22.24 -17.64 19.22
C ALA A 281 -20.85 -18.27 19.53
N ASP A 282 -20.71 -19.60 19.43
CA ASP A 282 -19.54 -20.36 19.89
C ASP A 282 -18.45 -20.64 18.83
N ASP A 283 -18.55 -20.08 17.62
CA ASP A 283 -17.52 -20.30 16.59
C ASP A 283 -16.30 -19.36 16.77
N ALA A 284 -15.49 -19.64 17.79
CA ALA A 284 -14.29 -18.90 18.16
C ALA A 284 -13.16 -18.93 17.10
N ALA A 285 -13.35 -19.68 16.00
CA ALA A 285 -12.40 -19.82 14.89
C ALA A 285 -12.83 -19.05 13.62
N ALA A 286 -13.89 -18.23 13.68
CA ALA A 286 -14.31 -17.43 12.54
C ALA A 286 -13.15 -16.52 12.06
N ALA A 287 -12.96 -16.42 10.75
CA ALA A 287 -12.02 -15.49 10.11
C ALA A 287 -12.17 -14.05 10.67
N PRO A 288 -11.27 -13.09 10.43
CA PRO A 288 -11.57 -11.69 10.75
C PRO A 288 -12.75 -11.16 9.91
N LEU A 289 -13.58 -10.29 10.49
CA LEU A 289 -14.61 -9.56 9.76
C LEU A 289 -13.94 -8.43 8.98
N ASN A 290 -14.07 -8.37 7.66
CA ASN A 290 -13.45 -7.28 6.89
C ASN A 290 -14.30 -6.02 6.93
N ASP A 291 -15.60 -6.16 6.72
CA ASP A 291 -16.57 -5.09 6.49
C ASP A 291 -18.01 -5.56 6.81
N VAL A 292 -18.91 -4.58 6.86
CA VAL A 292 -20.36 -4.78 6.88
C VAL A 292 -20.93 -4.40 5.51
N ASP A 293 -21.38 -5.38 4.74
CA ASP A 293 -22.03 -5.15 3.45
C ASP A 293 -23.52 -4.86 3.64
N LEU A 294 -23.94 -3.65 3.27
CA LEU A 294 -25.33 -3.21 3.28
C LEU A 294 -25.85 -3.07 1.86
N VAL A 295 -27.01 -3.67 1.59
CA VAL A 295 -27.80 -3.38 0.38
C VAL A 295 -28.97 -2.50 0.78
N VAL A 296 -29.15 -1.37 0.10
CA VAL A 296 -30.23 -0.40 0.34
C VAL A 296 -31.15 -0.30 -0.89
N PRO A 297 -32.42 0.12 -0.74
CA PRO A 297 -33.30 0.31 -1.89
C PRO A 297 -32.79 1.41 -2.84
N PRO A 298 -33.19 1.40 -4.12
CA PRO A 298 -32.87 2.47 -5.08
C PRO A 298 -33.66 3.76 -4.80
N ASP A 299 -33.39 4.38 -3.65
CA ASP A 299 -34.00 5.64 -3.21
C ASP A 299 -32.90 6.62 -2.78
N ASP A 300 -32.75 7.72 -3.53
CA ASP A 300 -31.70 8.71 -3.32
C ASP A 300 -31.84 9.46 -1.99
N ALA A 301 -33.07 9.68 -1.53
CA ALA A 301 -33.35 10.40 -0.29
C ALA A 301 -32.98 9.55 0.93
N ASP A 302 -33.39 8.28 0.94
CA ASP A 302 -33.02 7.34 1.99
C ASP A 302 -31.52 7.00 1.99
N LEU A 303 -30.91 6.86 0.80
CA LEU A 303 -29.46 6.70 0.67
C LEU A 303 -28.72 7.90 1.26
N SER A 304 -29.11 9.12 0.88
CA SER A 304 -28.51 10.35 1.41
C SER A 304 -28.69 10.45 2.92
N ARG A 305 -29.88 10.13 3.43
CA ARG A 305 -30.18 10.12 4.88
C ARG A 305 -29.29 9.13 5.63
N LEU A 306 -29.08 7.94 5.09
CA LEU A 306 -28.21 6.93 5.68
C LEU A 306 -26.76 7.40 5.72
N LEU A 307 -26.22 7.91 4.61
CA LEU A 307 -24.83 8.37 4.56
C LEU A 307 -24.61 9.61 5.45
N GLN A 308 -25.59 10.50 5.57
CA GLN A 308 -25.54 11.62 6.52
C GLN A 308 -25.51 11.15 7.96
N TRP A 309 -26.33 10.14 8.29
CA TRP A 309 -26.36 9.56 9.62
C TRP A 309 -25.02 8.89 9.97
N LEU A 310 -24.42 8.16 9.02
CA LEU A 310 -23.08 7.58 9.19
C LEU A 310 -22.01 8.66 9.35
N ASP A 311 -22.01 9.72 8.54
CA ASP A 311 -21.06 10.84 8.69
C ASP A 311 -21.20 11.53 10.05
N ALA A 312 -22.43 11.72 10.54
CA ALA A 312 -22.72 12.23 11.87
C ALA A 312 -22.25 11.28 13.00
N ASP A 313 -22.26 9.97 12.77
CA ASP A 313 -21.71 8.94 13.67
C ASP A 313 -20.17 8.83 13.56
N GLY A 314 -19.52 9.74 12.83
CA GLY A 314 -18.06 9.85 12.73
C GLY A 314 -17.42 8.98 11.66
N PHE A 315 -18.20 8.45 10.71
CA PHE A 315 -17.64 7.77 9.53
C PHE A 315 -17.16 8.79 8.49
N SER A 316 -16.01 8.51 7.87
CA SER A 316 -15.63 9.13 6.60
C SER A 316 -16.30 8.36 5.46
N ILE A 317 -17.11 9.06 4.65
CA ILE A 317 -17.78 8.49 3.48
C ILE A 317 -16.90 8.68 2.24
N GLU A 318 -16.62 7.59 1.53
CA GLU A 318 -15.72 7.53 0.40
C GLU A 318 -16.39 6.88 -0.82
N SER A 319 -15.95 7.30 -2.01
CA SER A 319 -16.25 6.64 -3.27
C SER A 319 -14.95 6.61 -4.08
N TRP A 320 -14.42 5.42 -4.36
CA TRP A 320 -13.09 5.25 -5.00
C TRP A 320 -11.97 6.03 -4.30
N ASN A 321 -11.91 5.94 -2.96
CA ASN A 321 -10.93 6.64 -2.10
C ASN A 321 -11.01 8.18 -2.13
N ALA A 322 -12.05 8.76 -2.74
CA ALA A 322 -12.36 10.19 -2.62
C ALA A 322 -13.47 10.39 -1.60
N ARG A 323 -13.28 11.33 -0.67
CA ARG A 323 -14.33 11.69 0.29
C ARG A 323 -15.54 12.26 -0.45
N VAL A 324 -16.73 11.80 -0.08
CA VAL A 324 -18.00 12.30 -0.59
C VAL A 324 -18.79 12.89 0.57
N THR A 325 -19.43 14.02 0.33
CA THR A 325 -20.33 14.63 1.30
C THR A 325 -21.76 14.49 0.78
N PRO A 326 -22.66 13.82 1.51
CA PRO A 326 -24.07 13.77 1.16
C PRO A 326 -24.70 15.18 1.06
N PRO A 327 -25.78 15.36 0.28
CA PRO A 327 -26.57 14.32 -0.38
C PRO A 327 -25.89 13.73 -1.63
N VAL A 328 -26.24 12.49 -1.97
CA VAL A 328 -25.76 11.77 -3.15
C VAL A 328 -26.92 11.18 -3.93
N ALA A 329 -26.73 10.99 -5.23
CA ALA A 329 -27.67 10.24 -6.07
C ALA A 329 -27.17 8.81 -6.28
N ALA A 330 -28.07 7.83 -6.36
CA ALA A 330 -27.74 6.46 -6.74
C ALA A 330 -27.08 6.40 -8.13
N ALA A 331 -27.39 7.33 -9.03
CA ALA A 331 -26.71 7.49 -10.31
C ALA A 331 -25.20 7.77 -10.16
N ALA A 332 -24.73 8.29 -9.02
CA ALA A 332 -23.29 8.43 -8.76
C ALA A 332 -22.57 7.06 -8.63
N LEU A 333 -23.34 5.96 -8.46
CA LEU A 333 -22.86 4.59 -8.48
C LEU A 333 -22.96 3.92 -9.86
N GLN A 334 -23.39 4.61 -10.92
CA GLN A 334 -23.61 3.98 -12.24
C GLN A 334 -22.34 3.32 -12.85
N TYR A 335 -21.16 3.64 -12.31
CA TYR A 335 -19.88 3.00 -12.60
C TYR A 335 -19.12 2.53 -11.35
N ARG A 336 -19.78 2.47 -10.19
CA ARG A 336 -19.15 2.20 -8.89
C ARG A 336 -20.00 1.19 -8.11
N HIS A 337 -19.37 0.26 -7.41
CA HIS A 337 -20.11 -0.85 -6.80
C HIS A 337 -20.75 -0.49 -5.45
N TYR A 338 -20.18 0.47 -4.70
CA TYR A 338 -20.66 0.86 -3.37
C TYR A 338 -20.11 2.25 -2.96
N PHE A 339 -20.75 2.87 -1.97
CA PHE A 339 -20.11 3.87 -1.11
C PHE A 339 -19.45 3.15 0.07
N ARG A 340 -18.25 3.58 0.45
CA ARG A 340 -17.52 3.00 1.59
C ARG A 340 -17.52 3.99 2.74
N ALA A 341 -18.01 3.57 3.89
CA ALA A 341 -17.90 4.32 5.13
C ALA A 341 -16.83 3.67 6.01
N ARG A 342 -15.88 4.46 6.53
CA ARG A 342 -14.83 3.99 7.43
C ARG A 342 -14.80 4.83 8.70
N ARG A 343 -14.66 4.17 9.85
CA ARG A 343 -14.50 4.83 11.15
C ARG A 343 -13.41 4.15 11.95
N LEU A 344 -12.57 4.96 12.59
CA LEU A 344 -11.66 4.57 13.66
C LEU A 344 -12.08 5.34 14.90
N ASP A 345 -12.53 4.66 15.94
CA ASP A 345 -12.90 5.33 17.20
C ASP A 345 -11.66 5.59 18.09
N ALA A 346 -11.86 6.35 19.16
CA ALA A 346 -10.78 6.70 20.10
C ALA A 346 -10.18 5.50 20.87
N ARG A 347 -10.81 4.33 20.80
CA ARG A 347 -10.31 3.08 21.40
C ARG A 347 -9.54 2.24 20.39
N GLY A 348 -9.46 2.69 19.14
CA GLY A 348 -8.82 1.96 18.04
C GLY A 348 -9.76 0.95 17.36
N CYS A 349 -11.06 0.96 17.64
CA CYS A 349 -12.02 0.10 16.94
C CYS A 349 -12.18 0.59 15.50
N TRP A 350 -11.70 -0.21 14.55
CA TRP A 350 -11.90 0.02 13.13
C TRP A 350 -13.23 -0.59 12.67
N LEU A 351 -13.97 0.12 11.83
CA LEU A 351 -15.18 -0.39 11.22
C LEU A 351 -15.31 0.12 9.80
N GLN A 352 -15.49 -0.81 8.86
CA GLN A 352 -15.79 -0.53 7.46
C GLN A 352 -17.20 -1.00 7.12
N VAL A 353 -17.94 -0.17 6.38
CA VAL A 353 -19.30 -0.45 5.91
C VAL A 353 -19.38 -0.12 4.43
N ASP A 354 -19.73 -1.10 3.61
CA ASP A 354 -19.89 -0.91 2.17
C ASP A 354 -21.40 -0.88 1.85
N VAL A 355 -21.87 0.28 1.37
CA VAL A 355 -23.27 0.56 1.07
C VAL A 355 -23.50 0.47 -0.43
N THR A 356 -24.18 -0.59 -0.84
CA THR A 356 -24.58 -0.88 -2.23
C THR A 356 -26.04 -0.51 -2.43
N VAL A 357 -26.35 0.17 -3.54
CA VAL A 357 -27.73 0.46 -3.94
C VAL A 357 -28.22 -0.66 -4.85
N ALA A 358 -29.34 -1.29 -4.49
CA ALA A 358 -29.96 -2.33 -5.31
C ALA A 358 -30.42 -1.77 -6.67
N ALA A 359 -30.32 -2.57 -7.73
CA ALA A 359 -30.70 -2.13 -9.08
C ALA A 359 -32.21 -1.85 -9.21
N THR A 360 -33.03 -2.65 -8.54
CA THR A 360 -34.50 -2.48 -8.48
C THR A 360 -35.04 -2.79 -7.09
N ARG A 361 -36.30 -2.41 -6.83
CA ARG A 361 -36.97 -2.75 -5.57
C ARG A 361 -37.11 -4.25 -5.38
N GLU A 362 -37.38 -5.01 -6.44
CA GLU A 362 -37.48 -6.47 -6.39
C GLU A 362 -36.15 -7.12 -6.00
N THR A 363 -35.02 -6.60 -6.52
CA THR A 363 -33.69 -7.09 -6.14
C THR A 363 -33.39 -6.79 -4.66
N PHE A 364 -33.77 -5.61 -4.16
CA PHE A 364 -33.66 -5.29 -2.75
C PHE A 364 -34.50 -6.22 -1.87
N ASP A 365 -35.77 -6.45 -2.23
CA ASP A 365 -36.66 -7.33 -1.46
C ASP A 365 -36.16 -8.78 -1.45
N ALA A 366 -35.49 -9.24 -2.51
CA ALA A 366 -34.82 -10.53 -2.55
C ALA A 366 -33.66 -10.61 -1.55
N CYS A 367 -32.78 -9.60 -1.50
CA CYS A 367 -31.73 -9.51 -0.49
C CYS A 367 -32.31 -9.47 0.93
N LEU A 368 -33.40 -8.72 1.13
CA LEU A 368 -34.05 -8.58 2.43
C LEU A 368 -34.66 -9.90 2.93
N ARG A 369 -35.15 -10.76 2.04
CA ARG A 369 -35.62 -12.12 2.41
C ARG A 369 -34.49 -13.06 2.82
N ALA A 370 -33.32 -12.89 2.23
CA ALA A 370 -32.12 -13.67 2.56
C ALA A 370 -31.39 -13.16 3.81
N ASP A 371 -31.81 -12.01 4.36
CA ASP A 371 -31.18 -11.40 5.53
C ASP A 371 -31.45 -12.24 6.79
N PRO A 372 -30.41 -12.75 7.47
CA PRO A 372 -30.55 -13.62 8.63
C PRO A 372 -31.24 -12.94 9.82
N ARG A 373 -31.26 -11.60 9.86
CA ARG A 373 -31.96 -10.83 10.91
C ARG A 373 -33.48 -11.02 10.87
N ARG A 374 -34.05 -11.44 9.74
CA ARG A 374 -35.50 -11.67 9.58
C ARG A 374 -35.92 -13.14 9.78
N GLY A 375 -34.98 -14.08 9.77
CA GLY A 375 -35.26 -15.50 9.99
C GLY A 375 -35.38 -15.92 11.46
N ALA A 376 -34.90 -15.09 12.40
CA ALA A 376 -34.89 -15.39 13.85
C ALA A 376 -36.17 -14.96 14.60
N SER A 377 -37.18 -14.44 13.90
CA SER A 377 -38.48 -14.03 14.45
C SER A 377 -39.59 -14.93 13.93
N GLY A 378 -39.44 -16.24 14.16
CA GLY A 378 -40.46 -17.27 13.94
C GLY A 378 -40.82 -17.97 15.23
#